data_AF-A0A392P949-F1
#
_entry.id   AF-A0A392P949-F1
#
_cell.length_a   1.000
_cell.length_b   1.000
_cell.length_c   1.000
_cell.angle_alpha   90.00
_cell.angle_beta   90.00
_cell.angle_gamma   90.00
#
_symmetry.space_group_name_H-M   'P 1'
#
loop_
_entity.id
_entity.type
_entity.pdbx_description
1 polymer ?
#
loop_
_entity_poly.entity_id
_entity_poly.type
_entity_poly.pdbx_seq_one_letter_code
_entity_poly.pdbx_strand_id
1 'polypeptide(L)'
;SGQFFCFPGQLNQAVTGMFNLYRASQVLFKGEKILEDAKNFSAKFLTKKRDANELLDKWIITKDLPGEVGYALDVPWYASLPRLETRFYLEQYGGENDVWIGKTLYR
;
A
#
# COMPACT_ATOMS: atom_id res chain seq x y z
N SER A 1 -4.16 -17.17 12.32
CA SER A 1 -5.06 -16.00 12.23
C SER A 1 -5.08 -15.32 10.85
N GLY A 2 -4.32 -15.76 9.83
CA GLY A 2 -4.41 -15.19 8.47
C GLY A 2 -4.07 -13.70 8.36
N GLN A 3 -3.39 -13.15 9.38
CA GLN A 3 -2.99 -11.75 9.46
C GLN A 3 -1.52 -11.60 9.07
N PHE A 4 -1.18 -10.45 8.49
CA PHE A 4 0.18 -10.09 8.11
C PHE A 4 0.62 -8.85 8.91
N PHE A 5 1.93 -8.76 9.17
CA PHE A 5 2.54 -7.72 10.00
C PHE A 5 3.86 -7.28 9.39
N CYS A 6 4.29 -6.05 9.68
CA CYS A 6 5.56 -5.52 9.17
C CYS A 6 6.78 -6.25 9.76
N PHE A 7 6.73 -6.61 11.05
CA PHE A 7 7.83 -7.29 11.74
C PHE A 7 7.31 -8.46 12.59
N PRO A 8 8.03 -9.60 12.63
CA PRO A 8 7.69 -10.72 13.51
C PRO A 8 7.61 -10.28 14.98
N GLY A 9 6.56 -10.73 15.69
CA GLY A 9 6.36 -10.41 17.11
C GLY A 9 5.85 -8.99 17.38
N GLN A 10 5.58 -8.18 16.34
CA GLN A 10 4.96 -6.86 16.48
C GLN A 10 3.56 -6.83 15.87
N LEU A 11 2.71 -5.95 16.38
CA LEU A 11 1.35 -5.72 15.89
C LEU A 11 1.26 -4.54 14.91
N ASN A 12 2.39 -3.91 14.58
CA ASN A 12 2.40 -2.72 13.74
C ASN A 12 2.07 -3.09 12.27
N GLN A 13 1.07 -2.41 11.72
CA GLN A 13 0.58 -2.57 10.35
C GLN A 13 0.56 -1.19 9.69
N ALA A 14 1.68 -0.83 9.07
CA ALA A 14 1.81 0.42 8.32
C ALA A 14 1.03 0.35 7.01
N VAL A 15 0.40 1.47 6.60
CA VAL A 15 -0.40 1.54 5.36
C VAL A 15 0.47 1.25 4.15
N THR A 16 1.65 1.86 4.05
CA THR A 16 2.64 1.64 2.99
C THR A 16 3.13 0.20 2.94
N GLY A 17 3.35 -0.43 4.11
CA GLY A 17 3.74 -1.84 4.20
C GLY A 17 2.64 -2.77 3.67
N MET A 18 1.39 -2.53 4.08
CA MET A 18 0.24 -3.30 3.59
C MET A 18 -0.07 -3.01 2.12
N PHE A 19 0.17 -1.79 1.66
CA PHE A 19 0.02 -1.39 0.27
C PHE A 19 1.01 -2.11 -0.64
N ASN A 20 2.30 -2.15 -0.25
CA ASN A 20 3.30 -2.91 -0.99
C ASN A 20 3.04 -4.42 -0.94
N LEU A 21 2.57 -4.95 0.19
CA LEU A 21 2.13 -6.34 0.29
C LEU A 21 0.97 -6.64 -0.68
N TYR A 22 -0.01 -5.73 -0.76
CA TYR A 22 -1.13 -5.84 -1.69
C TYR A 22 -0.65 -5.89 -3.14
N ARG A 23 0.22 -4.97 -3.57
CA ARG A 23 0.79 -4.97 -4.93
C ARG A 23 1.57 -6.25 -5.22
N ALA A 24 2.45 -6.66 -4.31
CA ALA A 24 3.27 -7.88 -4.46
C ALA A 24 2.41 -9.15 -4.53
N SER A 25 1.32 -9.21 -3.77
CA SER A 25 0.42 -10.37 -3.78
C SER A 25 -0.32 -10.57 -5.10
N GLN A 26 -0.40 -9.55 -5.97
CA GLN A 26 -1.12 -9.65 -7.24
C GLN A 26 -0.34 -10.33 -8.36
N VAL A 27 0.97 -10.55 -8.19
CA VAL A 27 1.82 -11.27 -9.16
C VAL A 27 1.99 -12.75 -8.80
N LEU A 28 1.08 -13.31 -8.00
CA LEU A 28 1.11 -14.69 -7.53
C LEU A 28 0.99 -15.71 -8.68
N PHE A 29 1.64 -16.86 -8.51
CA PHE A 29 1.42 -18.06 -9.32
C PHE A 29 0.36 -18.97 -8.70
N LYS A 30 -0.31 -19.75 -9.55
CA LYS A 30 -1.33 -20.70 -9.12
C LYS A 30 -0.77 -21.66 -8.06
N GLY A 31 -1.43 -21.72 -6.90
CA GLY A 31 -1.06 -22.61 -5.78
C GLY A 31 -0.33 -21.91 -4.64
N GLU A 32 0.07 -20.64 -4.79
CA GLU A 32 0.71 -19.85 -3.75
C GLU A 32 -0.30 -19.30 -2.71
N LYS A 33 -0.80 -20.20 -1.85
CA LYS A 33 -1.80 -19.87 -0.82
C LYS A 33 -1.43 -18.68 0.07
N ILE A 34 -0.14 -18.52 0.40
CA ILE A 34 0.32 -17.40 1.22
C ILE A 34 0.07 -16.04 0.55
N LEU A 35 0.20 -15.95 -0.78
CA LEU A 35 -0.08 -14.73 -1.52
C LEU A 35 -1.57 -14.51 -1.73
N GLU A 36 -2.37 -15.58 -1.87
CA GLU A 36 -3.84 -15.49 -1.85
C GLU A 36 -4.33 -14.91 -0.52
N ASP A 37 -3.81 -15.40 0.61
CA ASP A 37 -4.11 -14.89 1.94
C ASP A 37 -3.61 -13.44 2.11
N ALA A 38 -2.40 -13.14 1.65
CA ALA A 38 -1.83 -11.79 1.70
C ALA A 38 -2.67 -10.78 0.90
N LYS A 39 -3.11 -11.15 -0.30
CA LYS A 39 -3.99 -10.32 -1.14
C LYS A 39 -5.30 -10.02 -0.44
N ASN A 40 -5.95 -11.05 0.08
CA ASN A 40 -7.23 -10.91 0.78
C ASN A 40 -7.11 -10.06 2.05
N PHE A 41 -6.05 -10.29 2.83
CA PHE A 41 -5.81 -9.56 4.06
C PHE A 41 -5.51 -8.08 3.80
N SER A 42 -4.52 -7.81 2.93
CA SER A 42 -4.07 -6.45 2.63
C SER A 42 -5.15 -5.62 1.95
N ALA A 43 -5.92 -6.19 1.01
CA ALA A 43 -7.05 -5.50 0.39
C ALA A 43 -8.09 -5.09 1.44
N LYS A 44 -8.51 -6.01 2.31
CA LYS A 44 -9.48 -5.72 3.39
C LYS A 44 -8.95 -4.65 4.36
N PHE A 45 -7.67 -4.70 4.69
CA PHE A 45 -7.03 -3.70 5.55
C PHE A 45 -7.07 -2.31 4.91
N LEU A 46 -6.62 -2.20 3.66
CA LEU A 46 -6.55 -0.92 2.93
C LEU A 46 -7.95 -0.34 2.66
N THR A 47 -8.93 -1.18 2.29
CA THR A 47 -10.34 -0.73 2.13
C THR A 47 -10.88 -0.16 3.45
N LYS A 48 -10.67 -0.84 4.58
CA LYS A 48 -11.10 -0.31 5.89
C LYS A 48 -10.43 1.03 6.22
N LYS A 49 -9.13 1.17 5.92
CA LYS A 49 -8.41 2.45 6.10
C LYS A 49 -8.93 3.54 5.18
N ARG A 50 -9.25 3.22 3.92
CA ARG A 50 -9.89 4.14 2.97
C ARG A 50 -11.25 4.62 3.49
N ASP A 51 -12.11 3.70 3.90
CA ASP A 51 -13.47 4.00 4.34
C ASP A 51 -13.49 4.82 5.65
N ALA A 52 -12.48 4.64 6.51
CA ALA A 52 -12.28 5.42 7.73
C ALA A 52 -11.54 6.76 7.51
N ASN A 53 -11.12 7.07 6.28
CA ASN A 53 -10.25 8.21 5.96
C ASN A 53 -8.91 8.20 6.76
N GLU A 54 -8.34 7.01 6.95
CA GLU A 54 -7.11 6.73 7.70
C GLU A 54 -5.97 6.23 6.80
N LEU A 55 -5.95 6.62 5.52
CA LEU A 55 -4.85 6.32 4.59
C LEU A 55 -3.65 7.25 4.86
N LEU A 56 -3.11 7.14 6.06
CA LEU A 56 -1.96 7.87 6.57
C LEU A 56 -0.92 6.86 7.06
N ASP A 57 0.36 7.15 6.84
CA ASP A 57 1.44 6.30 7.32
C ASP A 57 2.21 6.95 8.46
N LYS A 58 2.62 6.13 9.42
CA LYS A 58 3.41 6.57 10.57
C LYS A 58 4.85 6.92 10.19
N TRP A 59 5.36 6.34 9.10
CA TRP A 59 6.77 6.36 8.73
C TRP A 59 7.09 7.33 7.59
N ILE A 60 6.08 7.93 6.96
CA ILE A 60 6.26 8.86 5.85
C ILE A 60 5.10 9.87 5.78
N ILE A 61 5.44 11.11 5.47
CA ILE A 61 4.52 12.17 5.07
C ILE A 61 4.64 12.28 3.55
N THR A 62 3.65 11.79 2.82
CA THR A 62 3.61 11.87 1.35
C THR A 62 2.65 12.95 0.89
N LYS A 63 2.82 13.37 -0.37
CA LYS A 63 1.86 14.24 -1.05
C LYS A 63 0.45 13.63 -1.17
N ASP A 64 0.32 12.37 -1.60
CA ASP A 64 -1.01 11.76 -1.85
C ASP A 64 -1.05 10.22 -1.69
N LEU A 65 -0.73 9.72 -0.48
CA LEU A 65 -0.93 8.29 -0.17
C LEU A 65 -2.38 7.82 -0.37
N PRO A 66 -3.43 8.59 -0.02
CA PRO A 66 -4.81 8.20 -0.28
C PRO A 66 -5.08 7.96 -1.77
N GLY A 67 -4.58 8.81 -2.67
CA GLY A 67 -4.70 8.64 -4.11
C GLY A 67 -3.97 7.42 -4.64
N GLU A 68 -2.74 7.15 -4.17
CA GLU A 68 -1.97 5.97 -4.57
C GLU A 68 -2.70 4.66 -4.19
N VAL A 69 -3.14 4.55 -2.94
CA VAL A 69 -3.86 3.37 -2.45
C VAL A 69 -5.24 3.26 -3.10
N GLY A 70 -5.94 4.39 -3.28
CA GLY A 70 -7.23 4.45 -3.96
C GLY A 70 -7.16 3.88 -5.37
N TYR A 71 -6.20 4.36 -6.18
CA TYR A 71 -5.97 3.87 -7.54
C TYR A 71 -5.75 2.34 -7.54
N ALA A 72 -4.90 1.82 -6.66
CA ALA A 72 -4.60 0.40 -6.65
C ALA A 72 -5.78 -0.49 -6.19
N LEU A 73 -6.64 0.01 -5.30
CA LEU A 73 -7.85 -0.71 -4.89
C LEU A 73 -8.90 -0.73 -6.01
N ASP A 74 -8.99 0.33 -6.80
CA ASP A 74 -9.99 0.47 -7.87
C ASP A 74 -9.53 -0.15 -9.20
N VAL A 75 -8.21 -0.19 -9.44
CA VAL A 75 -7.57 -0.74 -10.65
C VAL A 75 -6.58 -1.84 -10.26
N PRO A 76 -6.97 -3.12 -10.33
CA PRO A 76 -6.07 -4.23 -10.00
C PRO A 76 -4.92 -4.33 -11.01
N TRP A 77 -3.82 -4.98 -10.62
CA TRP A 77 -2.60 -5.10 -11.42
C TRP A 77 -2.86 -5.62 -12.85
N TYR A 78 -3.72 -6.62 -13.00
CA TYR A 78 -4.09 -7.19 -14.31
C TYR A 78 -4.84 -6.23 -15.23
N ALA A 79 -5.35 -5.10 -14.71
CA ALA A 79 -6.02 -4.04 -15.45
C ALA A 79 -5.22 -2.72 -15.47
N SER A 80 -4.08 -2.65 -14.78
CA SER A 80 -3.24 -1.45 -14.69
C SER A 80 -2.36 -1.31 -15.93
N LEU A 81 -2.83 -0.54 -16.93
CA LEU A 81 -2.02 -0.24 -18.10
C LEU A 81 -0.87 0.71 -17.74
N PRO A 82 0.34 0.54 -18.31
CA PRO A 82 1.51 1.32 -17.89
C PRO A 82 1.32 2.83 -17.93
N ARG A 83 0.66 3.35 -18.97
CA ARG A 83 0.40 4.80 -19.12
C ARG A 83 -0.74 5.30 -18.22
N LEU A 84 -1.67 4.43 -17.83
CA LEU A 84 -2.74 4.79 -16.91
C LEU A 84 -2.15 5.01 -15.52
N GLU A 85 -1.42 4.02 -14.98
CA GLU A 85 -0.76 4.11 -13.67
C GLU A 85 0.19 5.30 -13.61
N THR A 86 1.03 5.46 -14.64
CA THR A 86 1.97 6.58 -14.72
C THR A 86 1.26 7.94 -14.68
N ARG A 87 0.13 8.08 -15.39
CA ARG A 87 -0.59 9.36 -15.46
C ARG A 87 -1.09 9.80 -14.08
N PHE A 88 -1.67 8.87 -13.31
CA PHE A 88 -2.14 9.16 -11.94
C PHE A 88 -0.96 9.38 -10.99
N TYR A 89 0.07 8.54 -11.07
CA TYR A 89 1.22 8.62 -10.16
C TYR A 89 2.01 9.93 -10.30
N LEU A 90 2.07 10.53 -11.50
CA LEU A 90 2.67 11.86 -11.68
C LEU A 90 1.97 12.96 -10.87
N GLU A 91 0.65 12.84 -10.62
CA GLU A 91 -0.08 13.77 -9.76
C GLU A 91 0.11 13.46 -8.27
N GLN A 92 0.46 12.21 -7.93
CA GLN A 92 0.57 11.73 -6.55
C GLN A 92 1.97 11.87 -5.98
N TYR A 93 3.00 11.74 -6.81
CA TYR A 93 4.39 11.79 -6.39
C TYR A 93 4.76 13.17 -5.81
N GLY A 94 5.31 13.18 -4.58
CA GLY A 94 5.66 14.41 -3.87
C GLY A 94 7.03 15.00 -4.19
N GLY A 95 7.89 14.26 -4.89
CA GLY A 95 9.24 14.71 -5.20
C GLY A 95 10.06 14.97 -3.94
N GLU A 96 10.72 16.11 -3.86
CA GLU A 96 11.51 16.53 -2.69
C GLU A 96 10.68 16.88 -1.44
N ASN A 97 9.35 16.98 -1.59
CA ASN A 97 8.45 17.35 -0.50
C ASN A 97 8.07 16.18 0.39
N ASP A 98 8.28 14.93 -0.05
CA ASP A 98 8.03 13.76 0.80
C ASP A 98 9.08 13.70 1.91
N VAL A 99 8.62 13.38 3.13
CA VAL A 99 9.49 13.35 4.33
C VAL A 99 9.33 12.03 5.05
N TRP A 100 10.45 11.36 5.32
CA TRP A 100 10.48 10.12 6.07
C TRP A 100 10.62 10.38 7.58
N ILE A 101 9.96 9.54 8.38
CA ILE A 101 9.95 9.62 9.84
C ILE A 101 10.75 8.45 10.39
N GLY A 102 11.96 8.72 10.89
CA GLY A 102 12.78 7.78 11.64
C GLY A 102 12.84 8.15 13.13
N LYS A 103 14.04 8.09 13.73
CA LYS A 103 14.29 8.77 15.01
C LYS A 103 14.20 10.30 14.87
N THR A 104 14.53 10.79 13.68
CA THR A 104 14.42 12.18 13.24
C THR A 104 13.79 12.18 11.85
N LEU A 105 13.30 13.35 11.41
CA LEU A 105 12.87 13.53 10.02
C LEU A 105 14.07 13.48 9.07
N TYR A 106 13.91 12.84 7.92
CA TYR A 106 14.95 12.76 6.88
C TYR A 106 14.37 12.74 5.46
N ARG A 107 15.25 12.98 4.48
CA ARG A 107 15.00 12.89 3.03
C ARG A 107 16.07 12.03 2.40
#